data_AF-A0A838DPX5-F1
#
_entry.id   AF-A0A838DPX5-F1
#
_cell.length_a   1.000
_cell.length_b   1.000
_cell.length_c   1.000
_cell.angle_alpha   90.00
_cell.angle_beta   90.00
_cell.angle_gamma   90.00
#
_symmetry.space_group_name_H-M   'P 1'
#
loop_
_entity.id
_entity.type
_entity.pdbx_description
1 polymer ?
#
loop_
_entity_poly.entity_id
_entity_poly.type
_entity_poly.pdbx_seq_one_letter_code
_entity_poly.pdbx_strand_id
1 'polypeptide(L)'
;MMMNAQLRLRLKNLCLLGTSFFEAGFTVVLDDIILGDRWLHLQEDLQGVPFSLVVLAPRVDVVAQKRDTSRSKLPQGQAWAAYLDHALRTTMAGVGLWIDTSKETPEETVEHILGGLT
;
A
#
# COMPACT_ATOMS: atom_id res chain seq x y z
N MET A 1 -16.99 -15.43 6.32
CA MET A 1 -16.94 -14.88 7.69
C MET A 1 -15.52 -14.93 8.28
N MET A 2 -14.84 -16.09 8.33
CA MET A 2 -13.46 -16.20 8.88
C MET A 2 -12.37 -15.45 8.10
N MET A 3 -12.41 -15.44 6.76
CA MET A 3 -11.39 -14.76 5.93
C MET A 3 -11.29 -13.26 6.22
N ASN A 4 -12.43 -12.57 6.36
CA ASN A 4 -12.45 -11.13 6.66
C ASN A 4 -11.91 -10.85 8.07
N ALA A 5 -12.22 -11.71 9.05
CA ALA A 5 -11.68 -11.61 10.40
C ALA A 5 -10.16 -11.78 10.43
N GLN A 6 -9.62 -12.75 9.67
CA GLN A 6 -8.18 -12.96 9.55
C GLN A 6 -7.47 -11.75 8.91
N LEU A 7 -8.03 -11.19 7.83
CA LEU A 7 -7.45 -10.02 7.15
C LEU A 7 -7.50 -8.77 8.03
N ARG A 8 -8.61 -8.56 8.77
CA ARG A 8 -8.73 -7.47 9.76
C ARG A 8 -7.71 -7.62 10.89
N LEU A 9 -7.50 -8.84 11.40
CA LEU A 9 -6.52 -9.12 12.46
C LEU A 9 -5.07 -8.91 11.97
N ARG A 10 -4.77 -9.29 10.72
CA ARG A 10 -3.46 -9.02 10.11
C ARG A 10 -3.19 -7.52 10.05
N LEU A 11 -4.15 -6.72 9.57
CA LEU A 11 -4.02 -5.26 9.53
C LEU A 11 -3.82 -4.68 10.93
N LYS A 12 -4.60 -5.14 11.92
CA LYS A 12 -4.44 -4.69 13.31
C LYS A 12 -3.03 -4.92 13.84
N ASN A 13 -2.48 -6.11 13.61
CA ASN A 13 -1.14 -6.45 14.08
C ASN A 13 -0.04 -5.66 13.35
N LEU A 14 -0.23 -5.33 12.07
CA LEU A 14 0.66 -4.43 11.33
C LEU A 14 0.72 -3.06 12.01
N CYS A 15 -0.44 -2.49 12.34
CA CYS A 15 -0.53 -1.20 13.03
C CYS A 15 0.08 -1.25 14.44
N LEU A 16 -0.25 -2.27 15.24
CA LEU A 16 0.31 -2.43 16.60
C LEU A 16 1.85 -2.51 16.59
N LEU A 17 2.41 -3.29 15.66
CA LEU A 17 3.86 -3.39 15.51
C LEU A 17 4.46 -2.04 15.10
N GLY A 18 3.85 -1.38 14.12
CA GLY A 18 4.28 -0.06 13.66
C GLY A 18 4.28 0.98 14.77
N THR A 19 3.19 1.09 15.52
CA THR A 19 3.07 2.00 16.67
C THR A 19 4.16 1.73 17.70
N SER A 20 4.42 0.46 18.03
CA SER A 20 5.47 0.11 19.00
C SER A 20 6.87 0.56 18.55
N PHE A 21 7.22 0.42 17.27
CA PHE A 21 8.49 0.92 16.75
C PHE A 21 8.54 2.45 16.72
N PHE A 22 7.44 3.10 16.35
CA PHE A 22 7.35 4.56 16.34
C PHE A 22 7.52 5.15 17.74
N GLU A 23 6.85 4.60 18.75
CA GLU A 23 6.96 5.01 20.16
C GLU A 23 8.38 4.81 20.71
N ALA A 24 9.12 3.83 20.18
CA ALA A 24 10.52 3.60 20.51
C ALA A 24 11.50 4.52 19.76
N GLY A 25 11.01 5.44 18.92
CA GLY A 25 11.80 6.44 18.21
C GLY A 25 12.36 5.99 16.85
N PHE A 26 11.85 4.91 16.27
CA PHE A 26 12.25 4.45 14.94
C PHE A 26 11.37 5.07 13.84
N THR A 27 11.97 5.25 12.65
CA THR A 27 11.21 5.50 11.42
C THR A 27 10.54 4.21 10.95
N VAL A 28 9.23 4.24 10.75
CA VAL A 28 8.42 3.06 10.41
C VAL A 28 7.84 3.18 9.01
N VAL A 29 7.95 2.12 8.23
CA VAL A 29 7.28 1.98 6.93
C VAL A 29 6.41 0.73 6.97
N LEU A 30 5.10 0.91 6.78
CA LEU A 30 4.12 -0.18 6.69
C LEU A 30 3.74 -0.39 5.23
N ASP A 31 3.87 -1.61 4.73
CA ASP A 31 3.49 -1.99 3.36
C ASP A 31 2.37 -3.03 3.38
N ASP A 32 1.22 -2.68 2.80
CA ASP A 32 0.08 -3.57 2.66
C ASP A 32 -0.89 -3.11 1.55
N ILE A 33 -1.78 -4.01 1.12
CA ILE A 33 -2.89 -3.68 0.24
C ILE A 33 -4.04 -3.11 1.09
N ILE A 34 -4.13 -1.78 1.10
CA ILE A 34 -5.16 -0.99 1.78
C ILE A 34 -6.14 -0.45 0.74
N LEU A 35 -7.39 -0.91 0.79
CA LEU A 35 -8.49 -0.50 -0.09
C LEU A 35 -9.83 -0.64 0.65
N GLY A 36 -10.84 0.15 0.25
CA GLY A 36 -12.16 0.17 0.87
C GLY A 36 -12.11 0.37 2.38
N ASP A 37 -12.93 -0.39 3.12
CA ASP A 37 -13.06 -0.29 4.58
C ASP A 37 -11.74 -0.51 5.35
N ARG A 38 -10.71 -1.10 4.73
CA ARG A 38 -9.39 -1.24 5.35
C ARG A 38 -8.73 0.10 5.62
N TRP A 39 -9.04 1.13 4.85
CA TRP A 39 -8.56 2.48 5.11
C TRP A 39 -9.10 3.00 6.44
N LEU A 40 -10.41 2.89 6.68
CA LEU A 40 -11.03 3.27 7.94
C LEU A 40 -10.43 2.49 9.12
N HIS A 41 -10.30 1.16 8.98
CA HIS A 41 -9.69 0.33 10.01
C HIS A 41 -8.23 0.72 10.32
N LEU A 42 -7.44 1.09 9.30
CA LEU A 42 -6.07 1.54 9.50
C LEU A 42 -6.02 2.88 10.24
N GLN A 43 -6.93 3.81 9.91
CA GLN A 43 -7.04 5.09 10.63
C GLN A 43 -7.43 4.88 12.10
N GLU A 44 -8.36 3.97 12.37
CA GLU A 44 -8.76 3.60 13.74
C GLU A 44 -7.59 2.97 14.51
N ASP A 45 -6.89 2.01 13.93
CA ASP A 45 -5.80 1.29 14.60
C ASP A 45 -4.53 2.15 14.79
N LEU A 46 -4.34 3.19 13.96
CA LEU A 46 -3.24 4.16 14.09
C LEU A 46 -3.68 5.47 14.77
N GLN A 47 -4.85 5.50 15.41
CA GLN A 47 -5.33 6.70 16.08
C GLN A 47 -4.28 7.23 17.09
N GLY A 48 -3.88 8.50 16.92
CA GLY A 48 -2.86 9.15 17.76
C GLY A 48 -1.43 9.00 17.26
N VAL A 49 -1.18 8.18 16.24
CA VAL A 49 0.12 8.09 15.55
C VAL A 49 0.09 8.97 14.30
N PRO A 50 1.00 9.95 14.14
CA PRO A 50 1.09 10.69 12.90
C PRO A 50 1.62 9.78 11.79
N PHE A 51 0.92 9.73 10.65
CA PHE A 51 1.36 8.96 9.49
C PHE A 51 0.98 9.65 8.18
N SER A 52 1.71 9.31 7.13
CA SER A 52 1.40 9.68 5.75
C SER A 52 1.05 8.43 4.94
N LEU A 53 0.07 8.54 4.04
CA LEU A 53 -0.29 7.45 3.12
C LEU A 53 0.31 7.73 1.74
N VAL A 54 1.03 6.75 1.20
CA VAL A 54 1.52 6.75 -0.20
C VAL A 54 0.86 5.60 -0.94
N VAL A 55 0.30 5.88 -2.11
CA VAL A 55 -0.30 4.90 -3.01
C VAL A 55 0.56 4.79 -4.27
N LEU A 56 1.25 3.66 -4.43
CA LEU A 56 1.97 3.35 -5.66
C LEU A 56 0.96 2.81 -6.69
N ALA A 57 0.70 3.59 -7.73
CA ALA A 57 -0.33 3.35 -8.73
C ALA A 57 0.22 3.22 -10.17
N PRO A 58 1.16 2.28 -10.43
CA PRO A 58 1.65 2.03 -11.78
C PRO A 58 0.52 1.53 -12.69
N ARG A 59 0.67 1.75 -14.00
CA ARG A 59 -0.26 1.26 -15.01
C ARG A 59 -0.29 -0.27 -15.00
N VAL A 60 -1.50 -0.82 -15.16
CA VAL A 60 -1.77 -2.27 -15.10
C VAL A 60 -0.89 -3.07 -16.07
N ASP A 61 -0.68 -2.57 -17.30
CA ASP A 61 0.15 -3.24 -18.32
C ASP A 61 1.61 -3.38 -17.85
N VAL A 62 2.16 -2.35 -17.21
CA VAL A 62 3.52 -2.37 -16.67
C VAL A 62 3.64 -3.41 -15.55
N VAL A 63 2.66 -3.47 -14.66
CA VAL A 63 2.65 -4.46 -13.57
C VAL A 63 2.55 -5.87 -14.15
N ALA A 64 1.51 -6.16 -14.91
CA ALA A 64 1.17 -7.52 -15.32
C ALA A 64 2.12 -8.10 -16.37
N GLN A 65 2.65 -7.29 -17.28
CA GLN A 65 3.45 -7.78 -18.41
C GLN A 65 4.95 -7.70 -18.17
N LYS A 66 5.40 -6.85 -17.25
CA LYS A 66 6.84 -6.66 -16.97
C LYS A 66 7.23 -7.05 -15.55
N ARG A 67 6.63 -6.39 -14.55
CA ARG A 67 7.07 -6.55 -13.15
C ARG A 67 6.69 -7.90 -12.58
N ASP A 68 5.47 -8.35 -12.83
CA ASP A 68 4.96 -9.59 -12.24
C ASP A 68 5.58 -10.83 -12.90
N THR A 69 5.87 -10.75 -14.20
CA THR A 69 6.53 -11.81 -14.98
C THR A 69 8.03 -11.93 -14.69
N SER A 70 8.68 -10.85 -14.24
CA SER A 70 10.11 -10.86 -13.90
C SER A 70 10.42 -11.38 -12.48
N ARG A 71 9.40 -11.78 -11.71
CA ARG A 71 9.57 -12.24 -10.33
C ARG A 71 10.01 -13.70 -10.30
N SER A 72 10.68 -14.07 -9.21
CA SER A 72 10.96 -15.47 -8.87
C SER A 72 9.72 -16.27 -8.42
N LYS A 73 8.57 -15.61 -8.30
CA LYS A 73 7.28 -16.20 -7.90
C LYS A 73 6.38 -16.34 -9.12
N LEU A 74 5.41 -17.25 -9.02
CA LEU A 74 4.35 -17.35 -10.03
C LEU A 74 3.66 -15.98 -10.21
N PRO A 75 3.53 -15.50 -11.45
CA PRO A 75 2.81 -14.27 -11.73
C PRO A 75 1.35 -14.39 -11.28
N GLN A 76 0.84 -13.33 -10.68
CA GLN A 76 -0.58 -13.16 -10.37
C GLN A 76 -1.39 -12.81 -11.64
N GLY A 77 -0.74 -12.15 -12.62
CA GLY A 77 -1.27 -11.91 -13.95
C GLY A 77 -2.19 -10.69 -14.08
N GLN A 78 -2.64 -10.47 -15.33
CA GLN A 78 -3.42 -9.29 -15.76
C GLN A 78 -4.72 -9.11 -14.97
N ALA A 79 -5.46 -10.19 -14.72
CA ALA A 79 -6.75 -10.13 -14.04
C ALA A 79 -6.61 -9.60 -12.61
N TRP A 80 -5.58 -10.05 -11.89
CA TRP A 80 -5.31 -9.58 -10.53
C TRP A 80 -4.86 -8.11 -10.51
N ALA A 81 -3.94 -7.72 -11.41
CA ALA A 81 -3.48 -6.35 -11.51
C ALA A 81 -4.62 -5.38 -11.87
N ALA A 82 -5.50 -5.75 -12.81
CA ALA A 82 -6.66 -4.95 -13.19
C ALA A 82 -7.69 -4.84 -12.05
N TYR A 83 -7.94 -5.94 -11.33
CA TYR A 83 -8.82 -5.94 -10.15
C TYR A 83 -8.31 -4.97 -9.08
N LEU A 84 -7.02 -5.05 -8.73
CA LEU A 84 -6.44 -4.18 -7.70
C LEU A 84 -6.44 -2.70 -8.11
N ASP A 85 -6.05 -2.38 -9.34
CA ASP A 85 -6.07 -0.99 -9.84
C ASP A 85 -7.49 -0.42 -9.82
N HIS A 86 -8.48 -1.18 -10.29
CA HIS A 86 -9.87 -0.75 -10.24
C HIS A 86 -10.35 -0.55 -8.79
N ALA A 87 -10.09 -1.50 -7.88
CA ALA A 87 -10.50 -1.40 -6.49
C ALA A 87 -9.83 -0.21 -5.77
N LEU A 88 -8.54 0.05 -6.00
CA LEU A 88 -7.85 1.20 -5.46
C LEU A 88 -8.45 2.51 -5.98
N ARG A 89 -8.61 2.66 -7.31
CA ARG A 89 -9.14 3.90 -7.89
C ARG A 89 -10.59 4.18 -7.52
N THR A 90 -11.39 3.14 -7.30
CA THR A 90 -12.80 3.30 -6.90
C THR A 90 -12.97 3.61 -5.42
N THR A 91 -12.09 3.08 -4.55
CA THR A 91 -12.27 3.19 -3.10
C THR A 91 -11.32 4.17 -2.40
N MET A 92 -10.20 4.54 -3.02
CA MET A 92 -9.13 5.32 -2.41
C MET A 92 -8.78 6.61 -3.17
N ALA A 93 -9.49 6.94 -4.26
CA ALA A 93 -9.17 8.12 -5.07
C ALA A 93 -9.14 9.41 -4.22
N GLY A 94 -8.04 10.16 -4.36
CA GLY A 94 -7.83 11.42 -3.63
C GLY A 94 -7.32 11.27 -2.20
N VAL A 95 -7.10 10.04 -1.72
CA VAL A 95 -6.55 9.79 -0.37
C VAL A 95 -5.04 9.61 -0.45
N GLY A 96 -4.28 10.40 0.31
CA GLY A 96 -2.81 10.31 0.38
C GLY A 96 -2.09 10.79 -0.89
N LEU A 97 -0.79 10.50 -0.96
CA LEU A 97 0.07 10.82 -2.09
C LEU A 97 0.02 9.68 -3.13
N TRP A 98 -0.51 9.95 -4.32
CA TRP A 98 -0.59 8.98 -5.42
C TRP A 98 0.58 9.15 -6.39
N ILE A 99 1.32 8.07 -6.64
CA ILE A 99 2.50 8.09 -7.51
C ILE A 99 2.35 7.04 -8.63
N ASP A 100 2.39 7.48 -9.88
CA ASP A 100 2.52 6.57 -11.03
C ASP A 100 3.99 6.14 -11.20
N THR A 101 4.35 5.03 -10.55
CA THR A 101 5.72 4.48 -10.63
C THR A 101 6.00 3.74 -11.94
N SER A 102 5.16 3.81 -12.97
CA SER A 102 5.28 3.01 -14.20
C SER A 102 6.63 3.11 -14.91
N LYS A 103 7.30 4.24 -14.76
CA LYS A 103 8.57 4.55 -15.42
C LYS A 103 9.71 4.77 -14.43
N GLU A 104 9.43 4.64 -13.13
CA GLU A 104 10.40 4.90 -12.07
C GLU A 104 11.17 3.63 -11.70
N THR A 105 12.46 3.81 -11.42
CA THR A 105 13.24 2.85 -10.63
C THR A 105 12.82 2.92 -9.15
N PRO A 106 13.22 1.93 -8.32
CA PRO A 106 13.00 2.02 -6.88
C PRO A 106 13.61 3.28 -6.26
N GLU A 107 14.81 3.69 -6.70
CA GLU A 107 15.51 4.88 -6.20
C GLU A 107 14.74 6.16 -6.54
N GLU A 108 14.29 6.31 -7.78
CA GLU A 108 13.46 7.44 -8.23
C GLU A 108 12.12 7.48 -7.46
N THR A 109 11.52 6.31 -7.19
CA THR A 109 10.30 6.21 -6.39
C THR A 109 10.52 6.74 -4.96
N VAL A 110 11.65 6.40 -4.34
CA VAL A 110 12.00 6.87 -2.99
C VAL A 110 12.17 8.39 -2.97
N GLU A 111 12.89 8.95 -3.95
CA GLU A 111 13.07 10.41 -4.06
C GLU A 111 11.73 11.12 -4.24
N HIS A 112 10.84 10.59 -5.08
CA HIS A 112 9.49 11.13 -5.28
C HIS A 112 8.67 11.10 -3.99
N ILE A 113 8.69 9.98 -3.25
CA ILE A 113 8.02 9.88 -1.95
C ILE A 113 8.55 10.97 -1.01
N LEU A 114 9.86 11.04 -0.80
CA LEU A 114 10.46 11.98 0.14
C LEU A 114 10.20 13.45 -0.25
N GLY A 115 10.10 13.76 -1.54
CA GLY A 115 9.75 15.10 -2.03
C GLY A 115 8.26 15.45 -1.90
N GLY A 116 7.39 14.45 -1.77
CA GLY A 116 5.93 14.62 -1.66
C GLY A 116 5.37 14.51 -0.24
N LEU A 117 6.18 14.06 0.72
CA LEU A 117 5.82 14.09 2.15
C LEU A 117 6.00 15.51 2.69
N THR A 118 4.90 16.13 3.13
CA THR A 118 4.88 17.45 3.78
C THR A 118 4.80 17.34 5.28
#